data_AF-A0A820DUM3-F1
#
_entry.id   AF-A0A820DUM3-F1
#
_cell.length_a   1.000
_cell.length_b   1.000
_cell.length_c   1.000
_cell.angle_alpha   90.00
_cell.angle_beta   90.00
_cell.angle_gamma   90.00
#
_symmetry.space_group_name_H-M   'P 1'
#
loop_
_entity.id
_entity.type
_entity.pdbx_description
1 polymer ?
#
loop_
_entity_poly.entity_id
_entity_poly.type
_entity_poly.pdbx_seq_one_letter_code
_entity_poly.pdbx_strand_id
1 'polypeptide(L)'
;GGDQTTCDLVSDTSSSSLTALVSLNESFEAKSAPNDISTSCIDPPVQPKLTAYPLNHQKRSFQSSWFIDRQWLEYSVQKDACYCYYCRHFSANKLFASDTFSTSGFNNWKKALQKDTGLIKHALSQSHIIATKHYLSSKQREETNSSVIKKLDSGRAFQIRKKRDRLVQICSTLHFLASQMISFRGHEENEQY
;
A
#
# COMPACT_ATOMS: atom_id res chain seq x y z
N GLY A 1 22.34 70.87 -26.24
CA GLY A 1 21.33 70.77 -25.17
C GLY A 1 19.97 71.01 -25.79
N GLY A 2 18.94 70.22 -25.53
CA GLY A 2 18.83 69.05 -24.67
C GLY A 2 17.63 68.22 -25.11
N ASP A 3 17.75 66.91 -24.91
CA ASP A 3 16.73 65.88 -25.14
C ASP A 3 15.44 66.13 -24.37
N GLN A 4 14.32 65.80 -25.01
CA GLN A 4 13.03 65.59 -24.37
C GLN A 4 12.89 64.11 -24.02
N THR A 5 12.98 63.80 -22.73
CA THR A 5 12.67 62.48 -22.18
C THR A 5 11.16 62.28 -22.17
N THR A 6 10.66 61.32 -22.95
CA THR A 6 9.32 60.74 -22.77
C THR A 6 9.50 59.34 -22.18
N CYS A 7 8.92 59.12 -20.99
CA CYS A 7 8.90 57.82 -20.35
C CYS A 7 7.55 57.15 -20.64
N ASP A 8 7.56 56.16 -21.52
CA ASP A 8 6.46 55.20 -21.66
C ASP A 8 6.53 54.18 -20.50
N LEU A 9 5.49 54.14 -19.66
CA LEU A 9 5.20 53.00 -18.79
C LEU A 9 4.19 52.12 -19.51
N VAL A 10 4.67 51.03 -20.10
CA VAL A 10 3.84 49.90 -20.53
C VAL A 10 3.82 48.89 -19.37
N SER A 11 2.67 48.78 -18.70
CA SER A 11 2.38 47.70 -17.76
C SER A 11 1.60 46.62 -18.49
N ASP A 12 2.23 45.48 -18.77
CA ASP A 12 1.54 44.20 -19.04
C ASP A 12 2.51 43.03 -18.81
N THR A 13 2.57 42.56 -17.55
CA THR A 13 3.32 41.36 -17.15
C THR A 13 2.46 40.47 -16.26
N SER A 14 1.39 39.90 -16.82
CA SER A 14 0.52 38.95 -16.10
C SER A 14 0.21 37.65 -16.85
N SER A 15 0.60 37.54 -18.13
CA SER A 15 0.30 36.35 -18.95
C SER A 15 1.30 35.19 -18.80
N SER A 16 2.57 35.48 -18.49
CA SER A 16 3.65 34.47 -18.41
C SER A 16 3.61 33.59 -17.15
N SER A 17 3.00 34.09 -16.07
CA SER A 17 2.95 33.36 -14.79
C SER A 17 1.83 32.32 -14.75
N LEU A 18 0.72 32.58 -15.44
CA LEU A 18 -0.41 31.64 -15.51
C LEU A 18 -0.07 30.43 -16.39
N THR A 19 0.63 30.62 -17.50
CA THR A 19 1.10 29.53 -18.37
C THR A 19 2.12 28.63 -17.66
N ALA A 20 3.03 29.20 -16.88
CA ALA A 20 3.99 28.44 -16.08
C ALA A 20 3.31 27.57 -15.00
N LEU A 21 2.27 28.09 -14.33
CA LEU A 21 1.50 27.33 -13.34
C LEU A 21 0.66 26.21 -13.98
N VAL A 22 0.09 26.44 -15.17
CA VAL A 22 -0.64 25.40 -15.93
C VAL A 22 0.30 24.27 -16.34
N SER A 23 1.50 24.56 -16.85
CA SER A 23 2.48 23.53 -17.23
C SER A 23 3.06 22.76 -16.02
N LEU A 24 3.21 23.42 -14.87
CA LEU A 24 3.59 22.74 -13.62
C LEU A 24 2.45 21.85 -13.08
N ASN A 25 1.20 22.27 -13.25
CA ASN A 25 0.03 21.50 -12.86
C ASN A 25 -0.18 20.27 -13.76
N GLU A 26 -0.01 20.40 -15.09
CA GLU A 26 -0.05 19.28 -16.04
C GLU A 26 1.05 18.24 -15.77
N SER A 27 2.25 18.69 -15.38
CA SER A 27 3.37 17.79 -15.04
C SER A 27 3.24 17.13 -13.66
N PHE A 28 2.41 17.69 -12.77
CA PHE A 28 2.05 17.10 -11.48
C PHE A 28 0.93 16.05 -11.63
N GLU A 29 -0.10 16.36 -12.42
CA GLU A 29 -1.17 15.42 -12.82
C GLU A 29 -0.67 14.24 -13.67
N ALA A 30 0.45 14.40 -14.37
CA ALA A 30 1.11 13.32 -15.11
C ALA A 30 1.79 12.26 -14.21
N LYS A 31 1.91 12.51 -12.89
CA LYS A 31 2.59 11.61 -11.95
C LYS A 31 1.67 11.00 -10.88
N SER A 32 0.46 11.52 -10.69
CA SER A 32 -0.53 10.90 -9.81
C SER A 32 -1.29 9.80 -10.55
N ALA A 33 -1.50 8.67 -9.88
CA ALA A 33 -2.37 7.62 -10.39
C ALA A 33 -3.78 8.18 -10.63
N PRO A 34 -4.51 7.70 -11.65
CA PRO A 34 -5.84 8.21 -11.94
C PRO A 34 -6.82 7.92 -10.79
N ASN A 35 -7.81 8.79 -10.62
CA ASN A 35 -8.74 8.73 -9.49
C ASN A 35 -9.84 7.66 -9.64
N ASP A 36 -9.89 6.97 -10.79
CA ASP A 36 -10.86 5.91 -11.09
C ASP A 36 -10.30 4.48 -10.93
N ILE A 37 -9.11 4.35 -10.33
CA ILE A 37 -8.53 3.06 -9.92
C ILE A 37 -8.25 3.06 -8.41
N SER A 38 -7.79 1.92 -7.86
CA SER A 38 -7.53 1.82 -6.41
C SER A 38 -6.56 2.89 -5.89
N THR A 39 -6.92 3.48 -4.75
CA THR A 39 -6.10 4.52 -4.09
C THR A 39 -5.29 3.95 -2.93
N SER A 40 -5.78 2.87 -2.32
CA SER A 40 -5.13 2.16 -1.22
C SER A 40 -4.87 0.70 -1.54
N CYS A 41 -3.95 0.09 -0.80
CA CYS A 41 -3.61 -1.34 -0.87
C CYS A 41 -4.65 -2.25 -0.19
N ILE A 42 -5.69 -1.66 0.41
CA ILE A 42 -6.83 -2.34 1.04
C ILE A 42 -7.98 -2.46 0.03
N ASP A 43 -8.05 -1.55 -0.94
CA ASP A 43 -9.10 -1.54 -1.94
C ASP A 43 -8.88 -2.69 -2.93
N PRO A 44 -9.94 -3.38 -3.38
CA PRO A 44 -9.77 -4.38 -4.42
C PRO A 44 -9.30 -3.74 -5.74
N PRO A 45 -8.57 -4.49 -6.59
CA PRO A 45 -8.23 -4.05 -7.95
C PRO A 45 -9.47 -3.63 -8.74
N VAL A 46 -9.43 -2.45 -9.37
CA VAL A 46 -10.56 -1.92 -10.13
C VAL A 46 -10.61 -2.53 -11.54
N GLN A 47 -11.57 -3.42 -11.77
CA GLN A 47 -11.76 -4.18 -13.02
C GLN A 47 -13.14 -3.93 -13.65
N PRO A 48 -13.41 -2.73 -14.18
CA PRO A 48 -14.71 -2.39 -14.74
C PRO A 48 -14.97 -3.23 -15.99
N LYS A 49 -16.14 -3.89 -16.06
CA LYS A 49 -16.62 -4.61 -17.24
C LYS A 49 -17.57 -3.71 -18.02
N LEU A 50 -17.03 -2.96 -18.97
CA LEU A 50 -17.80 -2.06 -19.82
C LEU A 50 -18.45 -2.83 -20.98
N THR A 51 -19.60 -2.36 -21.43
CA THR A 51 -20.25 -2.85 -22.66
C THR A 51 -19.38 -2.58 -23.89
N ALA A 52 -18.71 -1.43 -23.91
CA ALA A 52 -17.69 -1.08 -24.89
C ALA A 52 -16.58 -0.27 -24.22
N TYR A 53 -15.33 -0.65 -24.49
CA TYR A 53 -14.15 0.11 -24.06
C TYR A 53 -13.79 1.17 -25.11
N PRO A 54 -13.23 2.32 -24.70
CA PRO A 54 -12.69 3.35 -25.60
C PRO A 54 -11.80 2.76 -26.71
N LEU A 55 -11.98 3.26 -27.92
CA LEU A 55 -11.15 2.92 -29.06
C LEU A 55 -10.00 3.93 -29.17
N ASN A 56 -8.78 3.42 -29.27
CA ASN A 56 -7.63 4.24 -29.61
C ASN A 56 -7.62 4.63 -31.11
N HIS A 57 -6.66 5.47 -31.52
CA HIS A 57 -6.50 5.90 -32.92
C HIS A 57 -6.37 4.75 -33.93
N GLN A 58 -5.98 3.55 -33.48
CA GLN A 58 -5.82 2.35 -34.31
C GLN A 58 -7.08 1.49 -34.34
N LYS A 59 -8.23 2.00 -33.84
CA LYS A 59 -9.49 1.27 -33.68
C LYS A 59 -9.35 -0.01 -32.85
N ARG A 60 -8.50 0.03 -31.83
CA ARG A 60 -8.31 -1.05 -30.86
C ARG A 60 -8.71 -0.57 -29.49
N SER A 61 -9.15 -1.47 -28.64
CA SER A 61 -9.56 -1.18 -27.27
C SER A 61 -9.04 -2.24 -26.31
N PHE A 62 -9.05 -1.90 -25.03
CA PHE A 62 -8.88 -2.85 -23.95
C PHE A 62 -9.87 -4.02 -24.05
N GLN A 63 -9.46 -5.21 -23.62
CA GLN A 63 -10.31 -6.40 -23.61
C GLN A 63 -10.52 -6.89 -22.17
N SER A 64 -11.78 -6.95 -21.74
CA SER A 64 -12.18 -7.43 -20.41
C SER A 64 -11.75 -8.87 -20.12
N SER A 65 -11.56 -9.69 -21.16
CA SER A 65 -11.04 -11.05 -21.03
C SER A 65 -9.64 -11.10 -20.40
N TRP A 66 -8.85 -10.03 -20.51
CA TRP A 66 -7.53 -9.96 -19.88
C TRP A 66 -7.58 -9.96 -18.35
N PHE A 67 -8.72 -9.62 -17.74
CA PHE A 67 -8.89 -9.70 -16.29
C PHE A 67 -8.93 -11.14 -15.76
N ILE A 68 -9.39 -12.11 -16.57
CA ILE A 68 -9.62 -13.50 -16.15
C ILE A 68 -8.34 -14.11 -15.56
N ASP A 69 -7.22 -13.94 -16.26
CA ASP A 69 -5.93 -14.50 -15.85
C ASP A 69 -5.07 -13.51 -15.05
N ARG A 70 -5.58 -12.30 -14.78
CA ARG A 70 -4.80 -11.16 -14.26
C ARG A 70 -5.56 -10.42 -13.19
N GLN A 71 -5.69 -11.04 -12.02
CA GLN A 71 -6.28 -10.41 -10.83
C GLN A 71 -5.58 -9.11 -10.41
N TRP A 72 -4.31 -8.94 -10.81
CA TRP A 72 -3.52 -7.73 -10.55
C TRP A 72 -3.79 -6.57 -11.51
N LEU A 73 -4.53 -6.80 -12.60
CA LEU A 73 -4.72 -5.82 -13.65
C LEU A 73 -5.86 -4.86 -13.27
N GLU A 74 -5.59 -3.57 -13.32
CA GLU A 74 -6.59 -2.51 -13.20
C GLU A 74 -6.73 -1.77 -14.52
N TYR A 75 -7.89 -1.19 -14.76
CA TYR A 75 -8.13 -0.35 -15.93
C TYR A 75 -8.75 0.98 -15.52
N SER A 76 -8.10 2.07 -15.93
CA SER A 76 -8.63 3.42 -15.83
C SER A 76 -9.40 3.74 -17.11
N VAL A 77 -10.68 4.05 -16.97
CA VAL A 77 -11.52 4.55 -18.07
C VAL A 77 -11.11 5.97 -18.44
N GLN A 78 -10.75 6.79 -17.44
CA GLN A 78 -10.34 8.18 -17.65
C GLN A 78 -9.07 8.30 -18.49
N LYS A 79 -8.09 7.42 -18.26
CA LYS A 79 -6.81 7.44 -18.97
C LYS A 79 -6.76 6.50 -20.17
N ASP A 80 -7.80 5.69 -20.40
CA ASP A 80 -7.79 4.54 -21.33
C ASP A 80 -6.49 3.74 -21.21
N ALA A 81 -6.16 3.31 -19.99
CA ALA A 81 -4.88 2.68 -19.70
C ALA A 81 -4.97 1.64 -18.58
N CYS A 82 -4.12 0.62 -18.68
CA CYS A 82 -4.00 -0.44 -17.70
C CYS A 82 -2.90 -0.16 -16.67
N TYR A 83 -3.15 -0.57 -15.44
CA TYR A 83 -2.21 -0.48 -14.34
C TYR A 83 -2.07 -1.83 -13.64
N CYS A 84 -0.98 -2.02 -12.90
CA CYS A 84 -0.78 -3.19 -12.05
C CYS A 84 -0.99 -2.83 -10.58
N TYR A 85 -2.09 -3.31 -10.02
CA TYR A 85 -2.44 -3.16 -8.60
C TYR A 85 -1.28 -3.60 -7.68
N TYR A 86 -0.71 -4.78 -7.94
CA TYR A 86 0.38 -5.32 -7.11
C TYR A 86 1.60 -4.40 -7.14
N CYS A 87 2.03 -3.96 -8.33
CA CYS A 87 3.21 -3.12 -8.46
C CYS A 87 3.01 -1.71 -7.88
N ARG A 88 1.81 -1.14 -8.02
CA ARG A 88 1.48 0.18 -7.46
C ARG A 88 1.53 0.19 -5.94
N HIS A 89 0.96 -0.83 -5.31
CA HIS A 89 0.73 -0.84 -3.86
C HIS A 89 1.76 -1.64 -3.05
N PHE A 90 2.35 -2.66 -3.66
CA PHE A 90 3.22 -3.64 -2.97
C PHE A 90 4.64 -3.69 -3.57
N SER A 91 5.06 -2.68 -4.32
CA SER A 91 6.43 -2.58 -4.80
C SER A 91 7.41 -2.41 -3.63
N ALA A 92 8.50 -3.17 -3.67
CA ALA A 92 9.54 -3.12 -2.64
C ALA A 92 10.28 -1.77 -2.61
N ASN A 93 10.33 -1.07 -3.74
CA ASN A 93 11.14 0.13 -3.87
C ASN A 93 10.44 1.17 -4.76
N LYS A 94 9.70 2.09 -4.14
CA LYS A 94 8.94 3.15 -4.83
C LYS A 94 9.82 4.06 -5.70
N LEU A 95 11.11 4.17 -5.36
CA LEU A 95 12.11 4.94 -6.13
C LEU A 95 12.47 4.29 -7.48
N PHE A 96 12.31 2.97 -7.61
CA PHE A 96 12.51 2.24 -8.87
C PHE A 96 11.19 1.79 -9.50
N ALA A 97 10.06 2.27 -8.99
CA ALA A 97 8.73 1.96 -9.49
C ALA A 97 8.36 2.75 -10.76
N SER A 98 9.35 3.18 -11.55
CA SER A 98 9.14 3.83 -12.86
C SER A 98 8.77 2.81 -13.94
N ASP A 99 7.94 1.83 -13.61
CA ASP A 99 7.37 0.90 -14.57
C ASP A 99 6.12 1.52 -15.20
N THR A 100 5.92 1.29 -16.50
CA THR A 100 4.76 1.77 -17.26
C THR A 100 3.45 1.37 -16.58
N PHE A 101 3.38 0.18 -15.99
CA PHE A 101 2.19 -0.33 -15.31
C PHE A 101 1.95 0.26 -13.91
N SER A 102 2.92 0.98 -13.34
CA SER A 102 2.79 1.59 -12.01
C SER A 102 2.44 3.07 -12.09
N THR A 103 3.05 3.81 -13.04
CA THR A 103 2.97 5.28 -13.07
C THR A 103 2.16 5.80 -14.25
N SER A 104 2.60 5.52 -15.49
CA SER A 104 2.00 6.11 -16.69
C SER A 104 0.73 5.41 -17.17
N GLY A 105 0.60 4.11 -16.85
CA GLY A 105 -0.38 3.22 -17.46
C GLY A 105 0.09 2.67 -18.81
N PHE A 106 -0.43 1.50 -19.18
CA PHE A 106 -0.19 0.84 -20.46
C PHE A 106 -1.43 0.90 -21.34
N ASN A 107 -1.33 1.47 -22.54
CA ASN A 107 -2.45 1.60 -23.49
C ASN A 107 -2.14 1.07 -24.91
N ASN A 108 -1.02 0.37 -25.10
CA ASN A 108 -0.66 -0.20 -26.40
C ASN A 108 -1.40 -1.52 -26.65
N TRP A 109 -2.67 -1.43 -27.03
CA TRP A 109 -3.56 -2.57 -27.26
C TRP A 109 -3.07 -3.53 -28.35
N LYS A 110 -2.32 -3.04 -29.33
CA LYS A 110 -1.71 -3.87 -30.38
C LYS A 110 -0.68 -4.85 -29.79
N LYS A 111 0.02 -4.45 -28.73
CA LYS A 111 1.11 -5.21 -28.10
C LYS A 111 0.75 -5.80 -26.74
N ALA A 112 -0.52 -5.70 -26.32
CA ALA A 112 -0.95 -6.08 -24.97
C ALA A 112 -0.58 -7.51 -24.57
N LEU A 113 -0.65 -8.47 -25.50
CA LEU A 113 -0.30 -9.86 -25.28
C LEU A 113 1.06 -10.27 -25.89
N GLN A 114 1.91 -9.31 -26.26
CA GLN A 114 3.24 -9.65 -26.76
C GLN A 114 4.18 -10.04 -25.61
N LYS A 115 5.05 -11.03 -25.88
CA LYS A 115 6.01 -11.59 -24.92
C LYS A 115 7.14 -10.61 -24.54
N ASP A 116 7.37 -9.57 -25.34
CA ASP A 116 8.53 -8.66 -25.27
C ASP A 116 8.22 -7.28 -24.67
N THR A 117 6.95 -6.87 -24.60
CA THR A 117 6.55 -5.50 -24.26
C THR A 117 5.20 -5.38 -23.56
N GLY A 118 4.36 -6.41 -23.57
CA GLY A 118 2.99 -6.36 -23.05
C GLY A 118 2.81 -6.90 -21.62
N LEU A 119 1.55 -7.20 -21.30
CA LEU A 119 1.09 -7.78 -20.03
C LEU A 119 1.83 -9.07 -19.66
N ILE A 120 2.18 -9.88 -20.67
CA ILE A 120 2.90 -11.14 -20.47
C ILE A 120 4.32 -10.88 -19.95
N LYS A 121 5.06 -9.96 -20.59
CA LYS A 121 6.39 -9.59 -20.10
C LYS A 121 6.33 -9.02 -18.69
N HIS A 122 5.37 -8.11 -18.45
CA HIS A 122 5.23 -7.50 -17.14
C HIS A 122 4.99 -8.55 -16.05
N ALA A 123 4.11 -9.53 -16.30
CA ALA A 123 3.86 -10.62 -15.36
C ALA A 123 5.12 -11.45 -15.03
N LEU A 124 6.06 -11.55 -15.97
CA LEU A 124 7.33 -12.26 -15.79
C LEU A 124 8.46 -11.37 -15.21
N SER A 125 8.22 -10.07 -15.06
CA SER A 125 9.24 -9.14 -14.57
C SER A 125 9.54 -9.36 -13.09
N GLN A 126 10.80 -9.14 -12.71
CA GLN A 126 11.24 -9.31 -11.32
C GLN A 126 10.47 -8.38 -10.36
N SER A 127 10.19 -7.15 -10.77
CA SER A 127 9.39 -6.19 -9.99
C SER A 127 7.99 -6.73 -9.70
N HIS A 128 7.31 -7.28 -10.70
CA HIS A 128 5.99 -7.88 -10.56
C HIS A 128 6.01 -9.12 -9.66
N ILE A 129 7.00 -10.00 -9.82
CA ILE A 129 7.13 -11.21 -9.00
C ILE A 129 7.32 -10.84 -7.52
N ILE A 130 8.18 -9.86 -7.23
CA ILE A 130 8.41 -9.38 -5.87
C ILE A 130 7.13 -8.74 -5.31
N ALA A 131 6.48 -7.86 -6.06
CA ALA A 131 5.23 -7.23 -5.65
C ALA A 131 4.11 -8.25 -5.39
N THR A 132 4.02 -9.29 -6.22
CA THR A 132 3.07 -10.40 -6.04
C THR A 132 3.33 -11.13 -4.71
N LYS A 133 4.58 -11.43 -4.38
CA LYS A 133 4.93 -12.07 -3.09
C LYS A 133 4.53 -11.20 -1.90
N HIS A 134 4.75 -9.88 -1.98
CA HIS A 134 4.34 -8.94 -0.94
C HIS A 134 2.82 -8.88 -0.79
N TYR A 135 2.07 -8.82 -1.90
CA TYR A 135 0.62 -8.88 -1.90
C TYR A 135 0.09 -10.16 -1.23
N LEU A 136 0.59 -11.34 -1.65
CA LEU A 136 0.18 -12.62 -1.08
C LEU A 136 0.49 -12.71 0.42
N SER A 137 1.66 -12.21 0.83
CA SER A 137 2.03 -12.14 2.25
C SER A 137 1.11 -11.22 3.03
N SER A 138 0.67 -10.09 2.44
CA SER A 138 -0.31 -9.20 3.08
C SER A 138 -1.66 -9.86 3.24
N LYS A 139 -2.18 -10.47 2.16
CA LYS A 139 -3.44 -11.21 2.17
C LYS A 139 -3.43 -12.34 3.20
N GLN A 140 -2.33 -13.09 3.27
CA GLN A 140 -2.18 -14.14 4.28
C GLN A 140 -2.21 -13.59 5.71
N ARG A 141 -1.61 -12.43 5.98
CA ARG A 141 -1.68 -11.78 7.31
C ARG A 141 -3.09 -11.35 7.69
N GLU A 142 -3.87 -10.90 6.71
CA GLU A 142 -5.27 -10.55 6.88
C GLU A 142 -6.11 -11.79 7.20
N GLU A 143 -5.99 -12.85 6.40
CA GLU A 143 -6.70 -14.13 6.60
C GLU A 143 -6.35 -14.78 7.94
N THR A 144 -5.06 -14.84 8.29
CA THR A 144 -4.58 -15.43 9.55
C THR A 144 -4.77 -14.51 10.76
N ASN A 145 -5.28 -13.28 10.56
CA ASN A 145 -5.40 -12.27 11.61
C ASN A 145 -4.10 -12.07 12.42
N SER A 146 -2.93 -12.28 11.80
CA SER A 146 -1.64 -12.43 12.49
C SER A 146 -0.86 -11.14 12.66
N SER A 147 -1.56 -10.00 12.68
CA SER A 147 -0.98 -8.68 12.94
C SER A 147 -0.14 -8.68 14.22
N VAL A 148 0.97 -7.94 14.20
CA VAL A 148 1.86 -7.75 15.35
C VAL A 148 1.06 -7.27 16.57
N ILE A 149 0.09 -6.38 16.35
CA ILE A 149 -0.79 -5.85 17.41
C ILE A 149 -1.55 -6.99 18.11
N LYS A 150 -2.17 -7.89 17.33
CA LYS A 150 -2.93 -9.03 17.89
C LYS A 150 -2.02 -10.05 18.58
N LYS A 151 -0.79 -10.27 18.08
CA LYS A 151 0.21 -11.11 18.75
C LYS A 151 0.65 -10.51 20.10
N LEU A 152 0.77 -9.19 20.19
CA LEU A 152 1.06 -8.50 21.44
C LEU A 152 -0.12 -8.59 22.41
N ASP A 153 -1.35 -8.45 21.93
CA ASP A 153 -2.56 -8.56 22.76
C ASP A 153 -2.72 -9.96 23.37
N SER A 154 -2.50 -11.01 22.58
CA SER A 154 -2.57 -12.39 23.07
C SER A 154 -1.47 -12.69 24.09
N GLY A 155 -0.24 -12.20 23.84
CA GLY A 155 0.86 -12.27 24.80
C GLY A 155 0.55 -11.55 26.11
N ARG A 156 0.01 -10.33 26.03
CA ARG A 156 -0.42 -9.55 27.21
C ARG A 156 -1.51 -10.29 28.00
N ALA A 157 -2.53 -10.83 27.32
CA ALA A 157 -3.59 -11.58 27.95
C ALA A 157 -3.07 -12.84 28.67
N PHE A 158 -2.12 -13.56 28.07
CA PHE A 158 -1.46 -14.70 28.69
C PHE A 158 -0.69 -14.29 29.96
N GLN A 159 0.07 -13.19 29.92
CA GLN A 159 0.79 -12.70 31.09
C GLN A 159 -0.15 -12.27 32.23
N ILE A 160 -1.28 -11.64 31.89
CA ILE A 160 -2.31 -11.29 32.88
C ILE A 160 -2.87 -12.55 33.55
N ARG A 161 -3.20 -13.59 32.78
CA ARG A 161 -3.67 -14.88 33.34
C ARG A 161 -2.63 -15.49 34.27
N LYS A 162 -1.38 -15.62 33.82
CA LYS A 162 -0.29 -16.18 34.62
C LYS A 162 -0.05 -15.43 35.93
N LYS A 163 -0.17 -14.10 35.92
CA LYS A 163 -0.09 -13.27 37.15
C LYS A 163 -1.25 -13.56 38.10
N ARG A 164 -2.48 -13.69 37.59
CA ARG A 164 -3.65 -14.03 38.39
C ARG A 164 -3.53 -15.42 39.00
N ASP A 165 -3.10 -16.42 38.24
CA ASP A 165 -2.92 -17.79 38.75
C ASP A 165 -1.92 -17.84 39.90
N ARG A 166 -0.80 -17.10 39.78
CA ARG A 166 0.19 -16.97 40.87
C ARG A 166 -0.40 -16.30 42.11
N LEU A 167 -1.20 -15.25 41.95
CA LEU A 167 -1.86 -14.60 43.08
C LEU A 167 -2.84 -15.55 43.77
N VAL A 168 -3.61 -16.32 43.00
CA VAL A 168 -4.50 -17.35 43.56
C VAL A 168 -3.70 -18.37 44.35
N GLN A 169 -2.57 -18.86 43.83
CA GLN A 169 -1.70 -19.78 44.55
C GLN A 169 -1.17 -19.18 45.87
N ILE A 170 -0.66 -17.95 45.83
CA ILE A 170 -0.19 -17.25 47.03
C ILE A 170 -1.34 -17.07 48.05
N CYS A 171 -2.52 -16.64 47.61
CA CYS A 171 -3.67 -16.50 48.49
C CYS A 171 -4.09 -17.85 49.09
N SER A 172 -4.07 -18.93 48.32
CA SER A 172 -4.39 -20.28 48.81
C SER A 172 -3.37 -20.77 49.84
N THR A 173 -2.07 -20.56 49.62
CA THR A 173 -1.05 -20.94 50.61
C THR A 173 -1.16 -20.10 51.88
N LEU A 174 -1.38 -18.79 51.74
CA LEU A 174 -1.63 -17.91 52.89
C LEU A 174 -2.86 -18.36 53.69
N HIS A 175 -3.96 -18.67 53.00
CA HIS A 175 -5.19 -19.15 53.64
C HIS A 175 -4.98 -20.49 54.36
N PHE A 176 -4.25 -21.41 53.75
CA PHE A 176 -3.89 -22.69 54.37
C PHE A 176 -3.06 -22.50 55.63
N LEU A 177 -1.96 -21.75 55.56
CA LEU A 177 -1.07 -21.50 56.70
C LEU A 177 -1.81 -20.81 57.85
N ALA A 178 -2.63 -19.80 57.53
CA ALA A 178 -3.44 -19.10 58.52
C ALA A 178 -4.47 -20.02 59.20
N SER A 179 -5.12 -20.89 58.42
CA SER A 179 -6.14 -21.81 58.94
C SER A 179 -5.54 -22.93 59.80
N GLN A 180 -4.30 -23.32 59.54
CA GLN A 180 -3.58 -24.37 60.29
C GLN A 180 -2.69 -23.80 61.41
N MET A 181 -2.69 -22.49 61.63
CA MET A 181 -1.80 -21.80 62.59
C MET A 181 -0.30 -22.11 62.38
N ILE A 182 0.12 -22.32 61.14
CA ILE A 182 1.52 -22.59 60.78
C ILE A 182 2.25 -21.25 60.60
N SER A 183 3.48 -21.14 61.11
CA SER A 183 4.29 -19.93 60.95
C SER A 183 4.64 -19.66 59.48
N PHE A 184 4.55 -18.40 59.06
CA PHE A 184 4.88 -17.96 57.69
C PHE A 184 6.38 -17.98 57.37
N ARG A 185 7.23 -18.16 58.39
CA ARG A 185 8.70 -18.24 58.28
C ARG A 185 9.15 -19.62 58.78
N GLY A 186 10.16 -20.17 58.11
CA GLY A 186 10.90 -21.33 58.63
C GLY A 186 11.72 -20.94 59.86
N HIS A 187 11.98 -21.92 60.72
CA HIS A 187 12.92 -21.75 61.83
C HIS A 187 14.31 -21.55 61.22
N GLU A 188 14.99 -20.43 61.49
CA GLU A 188 16.42 -20.32 61.17
C GLU A 188 17.16 -21.28 62.09
N GLU A 189 17.65 -22.38 61.54
CA GLU A 189 18.53 -23.32 62.21
C GLU A 189 19.94 -22.74 62.25
N ASN A 190 20.19 -21.86 63.22
CA ASN A 190 21.56 -21.57 63.61
C ASN A 190 22.09 -22.78 64.38
N GLU A 191 22.80 -23.66 63.68
CA GLU A 191 23.65 -24.68 64.29
C GLU A 191 24.73 -23.96 65.12
N GLN A 192 24.49 -23.86 66.43
CA GLN A 192 25.55 -23.59 67.39
C GLN A 192 26.09 -24.94 67.89
N TYR A 193 27.41 -25.07 67.68
CA TYR A 193 28.33 -26.16 68.05
C TYR A 193 28.08 -26.80 69.42
#